data_AF-A0A182VHA6-F1
#
_entry.id   AF-A0A182VHA6-F1
#
_cell.length_a   1.000
_cell.length_b   1.000
_cell.length_c   1.000
_cell.angle_alpha   90.00
_cell.angle_beta   90.00
_cell.angle_gamma   90.00
#
_symmetry.space_group_name_H-M   'P 1'
#
loop_
_entity.id
_entity.type
_entity.pdbx_description
1 polymer ?
#
loop_
_entity_poly.entity_id
_entity_poly.type
_entity_poly.pdbx_seq_one_letter_code
_entity_poly.pdbx_strand_id
1 'polypeptide(L)'
;MVVLVVMLLALTAGTAQAGGTLQEGDSWKGMERELAPDALLVRLDRLVNVCVANYEDLTTDLLLGIAIANAQLRTILKQGPLPEPQRQFVESLAKKCDFVESRIESIFNFPSGANAVVSKLLIDSEFWESKDEPKSGAFKDQSKSRRRRSQLMMDDDPQALMESYLEAIDAGGPSELQSDECLSELLVNESENEFNSTASSNSSPNSVPPLAKLLILSRECSAAMSLRKRSYGYHLTHKLLFYIVLARQRFANVDRAFVADGQRTLCEQILHESDLIARFDFPDLFRDLFMEQVLLCALADAPLVEFTNPAWLGAIVSWQNGEGCFKYYGDEGDGVIGPNALTTHCSTHMSGVGAALLGLFARLQLVQRE
;
A
#
# COMPACT_ATOMS: atom_id res chain seq x y z
N MET A 1 -2.04 -5.89 -33.48
CA MET A 1 -1.27 -6.34 -32.31
C MET A 1 -2.11 -7.16 -31.32
N VAL A 2 -3.40 -6.85 -31.14
CA VAL A 2 -4.33 -7.64 -30.28
C VAL A 2 -4.49 -9.11 -30.70
N VAL A 3 -4.46 -9.41 -32.00
CA VAL A 3 -4.61 -10.79 -32.52
C VAL A 3 -3.41 -11.70 -32.20
N LEU A 4 -2.21 -11.12 -31.97
CA LEU A 4 -1.00 -11.90 -31.71
C LEU A 4 -0.90 -12.35 -30.23
N VAL A 5 -1.54 -11.63 -29.32
CA VAL A 5 -1.59 -11.95 -27.89
C VAL A 5 -2.54 -13.13 -27.61
N VAL A 6 -3.64 -13.22 -28.36
CA VAL A 6 -4.63 -14.33 -28.23
C VAL A 6 -4.05 -15.68 -28.66
N MET A 7 -3.11 -15.71 -29.61
CA MET A 7 -2.45 -16.97 -30.03
C MET A 7 -1.39 -17.47 -29.03
N LEU A 8 -0.76 -16.58 -28.26
CA LEU A 8 0.24 -16.96 -27.26
C LEU A 8 -0.39 -17.55 -25.99
N LEU A 9 -1.60 -17.09 -25.62
CA LEU A 9 -2.36 -17.64 -24.49
C LEU A 9 -3.01 -19.01 -24.79
N ALA A 10 -3.24 -19.34 -26.06
CA ALA A 10 -3.88 -20.60 -26.45
C ALA A 10 -2.92 -21.80 -26.56
N LEU A 11 -1.59 -21.59 -26.54
CA LEU A 11 -0.59 -22.65 -26.79
C LEU A 11 0.00 -23.29 -25.53
N THR A 12 -0.34 -22.81 -24.32
CA THR A 12 0.14 -23.42 -23.05
C THR A 12 -0.89 -24.31 -22.35
N ALA A 13 -2.14 -24.35 -22.85
CA ALA A 13 -3.19 -25.23 -22.34
C ALA A 13 -3.09 -26.64 -22.98
N GLY A 14 -2.04 -27.39 -22.64
CA GLY A 14 -1.80 -28.70 -23.24
C GLY A 14 -1.00 -29.66 -22.36
N THR A 15 -1.72 -30.45 -21.56
CA THR A 15 -1.33 -31.75 -20.97
C THR A 15 -0.29 -31.77 -19.85
N ALA A 16 -0.76 -31.92 -18.61
CA ALA A 16 -0.12 -32.76 -17.59
C ALA A 16 -1.17 -33.24 -16.57
N GLN A 17 -1.73 -34.43 -16.82
CA GLN A 17 -2.49 -35.19 -15.85
C GLN A 17 -1.58 -36.34 -15.40
N ALA A 18 -0.99 -36.23 -14.20
CA ALA A 18 -0.32 -37.35 -13.53
C ALA A 18 -0.36 -37.11 -12.02
N GLY A 19 -0.86 -38.11 -11.28
CA GLY A 19 -1.20 -37.99 -9.87
C GLY A 19 -0.01 -37.85 -8.92
N GLY A 20 -0.29 -37.27 -7.76
CA GLY A 20 0.66 -37.15 -6.65
C GLY A 20 0.02 -36.55 -5.40
N THR A 21 -0.83 -37.30 -4.70
CA THR A 21 -1.45 -36.92 -3.41
C THR A 21 -0.46 -36.91 -2.21
N LEU A 22 0.82 -36.64 -2.46
CA LEU A 22 1.86 -36.52 -1.42
C LEU A 22 2.69 -35.23 -1.53
N GLN A 23 2.39 -34.33 -2.48
CA GLN A 23 3.22 -33.16 -2.78
C GLN A 23 2.65 -31.81 -2.27
N GLU A 24 1.34 -31.72 -2.03
CA GLU A 24 0.68 -30.49 -1.53
C GLU A 24 1.10 -30.13 -0.09
N GLY A 25 1.26 -31.13 0.78
CA GLY A 25 1.58 -30.90 2.20
C GLY A 25 3.00 -30.38 2.45
N ASP A 26 3.97 -30.73 1.59
CA ASP A 26 5.35 -30.24 1.67
C ASP A 26 5.52 -28.88 0.98
N SER A 27 4.76 -28.65 -0.12
CA SER A 27 4.70 -27.35 -0.80
C SER A 27 4.16 -26.25 0.11
N TRP A 28 3.07 -26.51 0.84
CA TRP A 28 2.48 -25.54 1.76
C TRP A 28 3.40 -25.22 2.96
N LYS A 29 4.07 -26.23 3.54
CA LYS A 29 5.05 -26.00 4.62
C LYS A 29 6.28 -25.21 4.18
N GLY A 30 6.71 -25.38 2.91
CA GLY A 30 7.74 -24.56 2.31
C GLY A 30 7.31 -23.10 2.23
N MET A 31 6.11 -22.86 1.70
CA MET A 31 5.54 -21.52 1.59
C MET A 31 5.30 -20.85 2.95
N GLU A 32 4.79 -21.57 3.95
CA GLU A 32 4.64 -21.04 5.32
C GLU A 32 5.96 -20.50 5.90
N ARG A 33 7.09 -21.15 5.59
CA ARG A 33 8.42 -20.67 6.03
C ARG A 33 8.85 -19.43 5.26
N GLU A 34 8.55 -19.35 3.97
CA GLU A 34 8.86 -18.17 3.15
C GLU A 34 8.00 -16.95 3.49
N LEU A 35 6.82 -17.19 4.07
CA LEU A 35 5.87 -16.16 4.51
C LEU A 35 5.96 -15.84 6.00
N ALA A 36 6.81 -16.54 6.75
CA ALA A 36 7.06 -16.28 8.16
C ALA A 36 7.63 -14.87 8.37
N PRO A 37 7.40 -14.24 9.54
CA PRO A 37 7.76 -12.83 9.74
C PRO A 37 9.26 -12.58 9.58
N ASP A 38 10.11 -13.49 10.01
CA ASP A 38 11.57 -13.40 9.82
C ASP A 38 11.96 -13.42 8.33
N ALA A 39 11.29 -14.25 7.53
CA ALA A 39 11.54 -14.32 6.09
C ALA A 39 11.12 -13.01 5.41
N LEU A 40 9.98 -12.44 5.80
CA LEU A 40 9.52 -11.13 5.30
C LEU A 40 10.49 -10.01 5.67
N LEU A 41 10.99 -9.98 6.91
CA LEU A 41 11.96 -8.98 7.36
C LEU A 41 13.32 -9.14 6.64
N VAL A 42 13.78 -10.36 6.37
CA VAL A 42 14.99 -10.61 5.57
C VAL A 42 14.83 -10.15 4.13
N ARG A 43 13.64 -10.37 3.54
CA ARG A 43 13.31 -9.86 2.20
C ARG A 43 13.28 -8.35 2.16
N LEU A 44 12.73 -7.70 3.18
CA LEU A 44 12.76 -6.25 3.33
C LEU A 44 14.20 -5.74 3.47
N ASP A 45 15.05 -6.40 4.27
CA ASP A 45 16.47 -6.01 4.40
C ASP A 45 17.21 -6.01 3.07
N ARG A 46 17.00 -7.04 2.23
CA ARG A 46 17.58 -7.08 0.88
C ARG A 46 17.11 -5.91 0.03
N LEU A 47 15.82 -5.61 0.02
CA LEU A 47 15.25 -4.47 -0.70
C LEU A 47 15.85 -3.15 -0.23
N VAL A 48 15.92 -2.94 1.09
CA VAL A 48 16.49 -1.72 1.67
C VAL A 48 17.98 -1.60 1.34
N ASN A 49 18.73 -2.71 1.26
CA ASN A 49 20.13 -2.68 0.81
C ASN A 49 20.26 -2.16 -0.64
N VAL A 50 19.32 -2.51 -1.53
CA VAL A 50 19.28 -1.94 -2.90
C VAL A 50 19.04 -0.44 -2.84
N CYS A 51 18.13 0.03 -1.98
CA CYS A 51 17.86 1.46 -1.82
C CYS A 51 19.08 2.22 -1.27
N VAL A 52 19.76 1.66 -0.27
CA VAL A 52 21.00 2.23 0.30
C VAL A 52 22.11 2.30 -0.75
N ALA A 53 22.23 1.29 -1.62
CA ALA A 53 23.25 1.26 -2.67
C ALA A 53 22.98 2.27 -3.81
N ASN A 54 21.72 2.63 -4.03
CA ASN A 54 21.26 3.51 -5.12
C ASN A 54 20.56 4.76 -4.55
N TYR A 55 21.06 5.30 -3.44
CA TYR A 55 20.38 6.36 -2.70
C TYR A 55 20.25 7.69 -3.48
N GLU A 56 20.98 7.86 -4.58
CA GLU A 56 20.93 9.07 -5.41
C GLU A 56 19.77 9.06 -6.41
N ASP A 57 19.20 7.88 -6.69
CA ASP A 57 18.17 7.65 -7.72
C ASP A 57 16.79 7.31 -7.12
N LEU A 58 16.56 7.62 -5.84
CA LEU A 58 15.29 7.30 -5.16
C LEU A 58 14.17 8.25 -5.58
N THR A 59 12.97 7.71 -5.80
CA THR A 59 11.75 8.49 -6.09
C THR A 59 10.89 8.69 -4.84
N THR A 60 9.92 9.61 -4.94
CA THR A 60 8.92 9.84 -3.89
C THR A 60 8.17 8.55 -3.52
N ASP A 61 7.74 7.75 -4.50
CA ASP A 61 6.99 6.51 -4.26
C ASP A 61 7.81 5.47 -3.50
N LEU A 62 9.09 5.32 -3.87
CA LEU A 62 10.00 4.41 -3.18
C LEU A 62 10.20 4.86 -1.73
N LEU A 63 10.45 6.15 -1.53
CA LEU A 63 10.63 6.73 -0.21
C LEU A 63 9.37 6.64 0.67
N LEU A 64 8.18 6.84 0.08
CA LEU A 64 6.91 6.63 0.78
C LEU A 64 6.78 5.18 1.23
N GLY A 65 7.10 4.22 0.36
CA GLY A 65 7.10 2.80 0.69
C GLY A 65 8.04 2.45 1.84
N ILE A 66 9.26 3.02 1.83
CA ILE A 66 10.23 2.87 2.92
C ILE A 66 9.73 3.50 4.21
N ALA A 67 9.15 4.70 4.17
CA ALA A 67 8.58 5.36 5.35
C ALA A 67 7.45 4.53 5.99
N ILE A 68 6.55 3.98 5.18
CA ILE A 68 5.51 3.06 5.65
C ILE A 68 6.15 1.84 6.31
N ALA A 69 7.12 1.19 5.63
CA ALA A 69 7.80 0.00 6.14
C ALA A 69 8.50 0.27 7.48
N ASN A 70 9.23 1.38 7.58
CA ASN A 70 9.95 1.77 8.79
C ASN A 70 9.00 2.02 9.96
N ALA A 71 7.84 2.64 9.71
CA ALA A 71 6.81 2.80 10.72
C ALA A 71 6.29 1.46 11.26
N GLN A 72 6.22 0.43 10.40
CA GLN A 72 5.85 -0.93 10.83
C GLN A 72 6.95 -1.55 11.69
N LEU A 73 8.23 -1.39 11.32
CA LEU A 73 9.38 -1.84 12.12
C LEU A 73 9.42 -1.18 13.50
N ARG A 74 9.20 0.13 13.56
CA ARG A 74 9.10 0.89 14.81
C ARG A 74 7.95 0.39 15.68
N THR A 75 6.81 0.06 15.08
CA THR A 75 5.68 -0.55 15.79
C THR A 75 6.03 -1.95 16.32
N ILE A 76 6.71 -2.79 15.52
CA ILE A 76 7.22 -4.10 15.95
C ILE A 76 8.16 -3.96 17.16
N LEU A 77 9.08 -2.99 17.16
CA LEU A 77 10.02 -2.75 18.27
C LEU A 77 9.34 -2.28 19.56
N LYS A 78 8.26 -1.49 19.42
CA LYS A 78 7.47 -0.93 20.54
C LYS A 78 6.53 -1.97 21.16
N GLN A 79 5.87 -2.78 20.33
CA GLN A 79 4.74 -3.63 20.77
C GLN A 79 5.02 -5.14 20.70
N GLY A 80 6.02 -5.58 19.94
CA GLY A 80 6.31 -7.00 19.73
C GLY A 80 7.16 -7.62 20.87
N PRO A 81 6.78 -8.79 21.41
CA PRO A 81 7.66 -9.58 22.27
C PRO A 81 8.72 -10.28 21.41
N LEU A 82 9.79 -9.55 21.06
CA LEU A 82 10.88 -10.05 20.22
C LEU A 82 12.00 -10.66 21.08
N PRO A 83 12.51 -11.86 20.74
CA PRO A 83 13.79 -12.34 21.22
C PRO A 83 14.92 -11.37 20.84
N GLU A 84 15.95 -11.29 21.68
CA GLU A 84 17.05 -10.33 21.52
C GLU A 84 17.72 -10.33 20.12
N PRO A 85 18.03 -11.49 19.49
CA PRO A 85 18.60 -11.48 18.14
C PRO A 85 17.66 -10.91 17.08
N GLN A 86 16.36 -11.19 17.20
CA GLN A 86 15.34 -10.68 16.29
C GLN A 86 15.16 -9.17 16.48
N ARG A 87 15.15 -8.70 17.74
CA ARG A 87 15.10 -7.27 18.08
C ARG A 87 16.28 -6.52 17.45
N GLN A 88 17.51 -7.02 17.63
CA GLN A 88 18.71 -6.41 17.06
C GLN A 88 18.67 -6.34 15.53
N PHE A 89 18.14 -7.38 14.88
CA PHE A 89 17.94 -7.38 13.43
C PHE A 89 16.94 -6.30 13.00
N VAL A 90 15.78 -6.21 13.65
CA VAL A 90 14.76 -5.19 13.35
C VAL A 90 15.29 -3.78 13.62
N GLU A 91 16.06 -3.56 14.69
CA GLU A 91 16.71 -2.27 14.97
C GLU A 91 17.73 -1.90 13.89
N SER A 92 18.53 -2.85 13.43
CA SER A 92 19.48 -2.61 12.34
C SER A 92 18.76 -2.27 11.04
N LEU A 93 17.65 -2.95 10.74
CA LEU A 93 16.85 -2.71 9.55
C LEU A 93 16.15 -1.35 9.60
N ALA A 94 15.59 -0.97 10.75
CA ALA A 94 14.99 0.35 10.97
C ALA A 94 16.03 1.47 10.76
N LYS A 95 17.26 1.31 11.27
CA LYS A 95 18.36 2.26 11.03
C LYS A 95 18.73 2.40 9.54
N LYS A 96 18.64 1.33 8.76
CA LYS A 96 18.84 1.42 7.30
C LYS A 96 17.70 2.20 6.63
N CYS A 97 16.47 2.00 7.07
CA CYS A 97 15.33 2.78 6.58
C CYS A 97 15.47 4.27 6.96
N ASP A 98 15.89 4.57 8.19
CA ASP A 98 16.18 5.95 8.64
C ASP A 98 17.24 6.62 7.76
N PHE A 99 18.29 5.88 7.39
CA PHE A 99 19.30 6.38 6.46
C PHE A 99 18.68 6.74 5.11
N VAL A 100 17.84 5.88 4.54
CA VAL A 100 17.17 6.12 3.25
C VAL A 100 16.21 7.31 3.33
N GLU A 101 15.36 7.38 4.36
CA GLU A 101 14.44 8.50 4.61
C GLU A 101 15.20 9.84 4.75
N SER A 102 16.33 9.84 5.46
CA SER A 102 17.13 11.06 5.68
C SER A 102 17.70 11.68 4.40
N ARG A 103 17.69 10.95 3.28
CA ARG A 103 18.20 11.44 1.98
C ARG A 103 17.21 12.29 1.23
N ILE A 104 15.97 12.41 1.70
CA ILE A 104 14.93 13.20 1.04
C ILE A 104 15.39 14.63 0.72
N GLU A 105 16.03 15.32 1.66
CA GLU A 105 16.49 16.71 1.47
C GLU A 105 17.72 16.80 0.55
N SER A 106 18.50 15.72 0.41
CA SER A 106 19.65 15.67 -0.49
C SER A 106 19.29 15.31 -1.93
N ILE A 107 18.17 14.59 -2.13
CA ILE A 107 17.72 14.10 -3.43
C ILE A 107 16.75 15.11 -4.06
N PHE A 108 15.86 15.69 -3.25
CA PHE A 108 14.83 16.58 -3.74
C PHE A 108 15.12 18.02 -3.36
N ASN A 109 15.48 18.82 -4.37
CA ASN A 109 15.28 20.27 -4.30
C ASN A 109 13.80 20.53 -4.54
N PHE A 110 13.00 20.51 -3.48
CA PHE A 110 11.59 20.84 -3.61
C PHE A 110 11.42 22.35 -3.85
N PRO A 111 11.05 22.82 -5.06
CA PRO A 111 10.54 24.18 -5.17
C PRO A 111 9.30 24.31 -4.27
N SER A 112 9.11 25.47 -3.65
CA SER A 112 7.94 25.78 -2.83
C SER A 112 6.65 25.52 -3.62
N GLY A 113 6.00 24.38 -3.39
CA GLY A 113 4.83 23.90 -4.12
C GLY A 113 4.16 22.73 -3.42
N ALA A 114 2.97 22.37 -3.88
CA ALA A 114 2.09 21.35 -3.29
C ALA A 114 2.79 19.99 -3.08
N ASN A 115 3.53 19.53 -4.09
CA ASN A 115 4.27 18.24 -4.07
C ASN A 115 5.37 18.18 -2.99
N ALA A 116 5.92 19.32 -2.58
CA ALA A 116 6.94 19.40 -1.52
C ALA A 116 6.37 19.01 -0.15
N VAL A 117 5.15 19.46 0.12
CA VAL A 117 4.46 19.23 1.40
C VAL A 117 3.99 17.79 1.50
N VAL A 118 3.45 17.24 0.39
CA VAL A 118 3.07 15.82 0.30
C VAL A 118 4.26 14.93 0.53
N SER A 119 5.35 15.17 -0.21
CA SER A 119 6.56 14.37 -0.11
C SER A 119 7.15 14.45 1.31
N LYS A 120 7.21 15.64 1.91
CA LYS A 120 7.80 15.80 3.25
C LYS A 120 6.97 15.16 4.37
N LEU A 121 5.65 15.19 4.29
CA LEU A 121 4.77 14.66 5.35
C LEU A 121 4.45 13.18 5.18
N LEU A 122 4.34 12.69 3.95
CA LEU A 122 4.10 11.26 3.71
C LEU A 122 5.40 10.44 3.76
N ILE A 123 6.56 11.04 3.49
CA ILE A 123 7.89 10.44 3.73
C ILE A 123 8.35 10.82 5.15
N ASP A 124 7.45 10.69 6.12
CA ASP A 124 7.76 10.70 7.54
C ASP A 124 7.21 9.40 8.13
N SER A 125 8.09 8.51 8.58
CA SER A 125 7.67 7.25 9.18
C SER A 125 6.80 7.45 10.43
N GLU A 126 6.93 8.56 11.16
CA GLU A 126 6.08 8.86 12.32
C GLU A 126 4.61 9.04 11.93
N PHE A 127 4.33 9.55 10.72
CA PHE A 127 2.98 9.69 10.20
C PHE A 127 2.27 8.33 10.06
N TRP A 128 3.03 7.29 9.71
CA TRP A 128 2.53 5.94 9.42
C TRP A 128 2.51 5.00 10.63
N GLU A 129 3.08 5.41 11.76
CA GLU A 129 3.06 4.59 12.98
C GLU A 129 1.62 4.35 13.49
N SER A 130 1.41 3.21 14.13
CA SER A 130 0.13 2.91 14.79
C SER A 130 0.08 3.68 16.12
N LYS A 131 -0.68 4.78 16.18
CA LYS A 131 -0.91 5.52 17.44
C LYS A 131 -1.90 4.73 18.30
N ASP A 132 -1.51 4.40 19.53
CA ASP A 132 -2.26 3.59 20.52
C ASP A 132 -3.76 3.55 20.26
N GLU A 133 -4.26 2.36 19.92
CA GLU A 133 -5.69 2.12 19.90
C GLU A 133 -6.24 2.29 21.32
N PRO A 134 -7.28 3.11 21.55
CA PRO A 134 -8.07 2.93 22.75
C PRO A 134 -8.64 1.52 22.69
N LYS A 135 -8.21 0.66 23.65
CA LYS A 135 -8.66 -0.72 23.84
C LYS A 135 -10.08 -0.89 23.31
N SER A 136 -10.22 -1.68 22.25
CA SER A 136 -11.47 -1.93 21.57
C SER A 136 -12.59 -2.14 22.58
N GLY A 137 -13.41 -1.12 22.77
CA GLY A 137 -14.70 -1.29 23.42
C GLY A 137 -15.47 -2.23 22.53
N ALA A 138 -15.79 -3.42 23.04
CA ALA A 138 -16.49 -4.50 22.35
C ALA A 138 -17.35 -3.97 21.20
N PHE A 139 -16.81 -4.04 19.98
CA PHE A 139 -17.58 -3.77 18.79
C PHE A 139 -18.69 -4.80 18.80
N LYS A 140 -19.90 -4.34 19.15
CA LYS A 140 -21.10 -5.16 19.03
C LYS A 140 -21.13 -5.59 17.58
N ASP A 141 -20.96 -6.88 17.40
CA ASP A 141 -21.13 -7.58 16.16
C ASP A 141 -22.53 -7.25 15.61
N GLN A 142 -22.61 -6.19 14.81
CA GLN A 142 -23.71 -5.94 13.91
C GLN A 142 -23.42 -6.68 12.61
N SER A 143 -23.10 -7.97 12.71
CA SER A 143 -23.29 -8.98 11.67
C SER A 143 -24.79 -9.20 11.40
N LYS A 144 -25.51 -8.11 11.16
CA LYS A 144 -26.73 -8.11 10.35
C LYS A 144 -26.47 -7.33 9.07
N SER A 145 -25.27 -7.47 8.50
CA SER A 145 -25.16 -7.42 7.05
C SER A 145 -26.02 -8.55 6.52
N ARG A 146 -27.10 -8.18 5.82
CA ARG A 146 -27.85 -9.11 4.99
C ARG A 146 -26.80 -9.86 4.17
N ARG A 147 -26.59 -11.15 4.47
CA ARG A 147 -26.11 -12.13 3.50
C ARG A 147 -27.11 -12.15 2.33
N ARG A 148 -27.11 -11.11 1.49
CA ARG A 148 -27.18 -11.33 0.06
C ARG A 148 -25.84 -11.94 -0.28
N ARG A 149 -25.77 -13.26 -0.08
CA ARG A 149 -24.96 -14.11 -0.94
C ARG A 149 -25.25 -13.57 -2.34
N SER A 150 -24.27 -12.95 -2.96
CA SER A 150 -24.36 -12.55 -4.37
C SER A 150 -24.52 -13.85 -5.15
N GLN A 151 -25.77 -14.27 -5.29
CA GLN A 151 -26.21 -15.29 -6.22
C GLN A 151 -26.46 -14.54 -7.54
N LEU A 152 -25.40 -13.94 -8.07
CA LEU A 152 -25.24 -13.14 -9.29
C LEU A 152 -23.70 -13.12 -9.46
N MET A 153 -23.03 -13.81 -10.36
CA MET A 153 -23.39 -14.52 -11.58
C MET A 153 -22.44 -15.73 -11.66
N MET A 154 -22.97 -16.95 -11.75
CA MET A 154 -22.16 -18.16 -12.02
C MET A 154 -22.17 -18.50 -13.52
N ASP A 155 -22.63 -17.57 -14.36
CA ASP A 155 -22.79 -17.71 -15.82
C ASP A 155 -22.06 -16.63 -16.61
N ASP A 156 -21.36 -15.68 -15.96
CA ASP A 156 -20.57 -14.70 -16.70
C ASP A 156 -19.23 -15.32 -17.09
N ASP A 157 -18.98 -15.35 -18.40
CA ASP A 157 -17.70 -15.79 -18.98
C ASP A 157 -16.54 -15.01 -18.33
N PRO A 158 -15.63 -15.67 -17.58
CA PRO A 158 -14.51 -14.99 -16.93
C PRO A 158 -13.68 -14.18 -17.91
N GLN A 159 -13.57 -14.64 -19.16
CA GLN A 159 -12.82 -13.96 -20.20
C GLN A 159 -13.50 -12.64 -20.57
N ALA A 160 -14.83 -12.63 -20.72
CA ALA A 160 -15.60 -11.41 -20.98
C ALA A 160 -15.53 -10.42 -19.81
N LEU A 161 -15.47 -10.91 -18.56
CA LEU A 161 -15.25 -10.07 -17.38
C LEU A 161 -13.87 -9.40 -17.40
N MET A 162 -12.81 -10.15 -17.74
CA MET A 162 -11.47 -9.59 -17.87
C MET A 162 -11.38 -8.58 -19.02
N GLU A 163 -12.01 -8.85 -20.16
CA GLU A 163 -12.08 -7.91 -21.29
C GLU A 163 -12.80 -6.62 -20.89
N SER A 164 -13.96 -6.72 -20.26
CA SER A 164 -14.69 -5.56 -19.74
C SER A 164 -13.89 -4.79 -18.69
N TYR A 165 -13.07 -5.47 -17.88
CA TYR A 165 -12.21 -4.81 -16.89
C TYR A 165 -11.09 -4.04 -17.58
N LEU A 166 -10.42 -4.64 -18.57
CA LEU A 166 -9.38 -4.00 -19.38
C LEU A 166 -9.90 -2.75 -20.10
N GLU A 167 -11.14 -2.75 -20.58
CA GLU A 167 -11.75 -1.56 -21.19
C GLU A 167 -12.05 -0.45 -20.18
N ALA A 168 -12.26 -0.80 -18.92
CA ALA A 168 -12.71 0.12 -17.88
C ALA A 168 -11.59 0.58 -16.92
N ILE A 169 -10.42 -0.07 -16.92
CA ILE A 169 -9.40 0.10 -15.87
C ILE A 169 -8.90 1.55 -15.75
N ASP A 170 -8.81 2.27 -16.86
CA ASP A 170 -8.40 3.69 -16.92
C ASP A 170 -9.59 4.66 -16.80
N ALA A 171 -10.79 4.15 -16.56
CA ALA A 171 -11.98 4.98 -16.44
C ALA A 171 -12.15 5.50 -15.00
N GLY A 172 -12.46 6.79 -14.90
CA GLY A 172 -12.79 7.46 -13.66
C GLY A 172 -11.76 8.51 -13.26
N GLY A 173 -11.40 8.51 -11.99
CA GLY A 173 -10.45 9.45 -11.40
C GLY A 173 -10.33 9.22 -9.89
N PRO A 174 -9.41 9.91 -9.21
CA PRO A 174 -8.51 10.95 -9.72
C PRO A 174 -7.36 10.36 -10.55
N SER A 175 -6.79 11.13 -11.48
CA SER A 175 -5.44 10.81 -11.98
C SER A 175 -4.41 10.93 -10.85
N GLU A 176 -3.22 10.37 -11.04
CA GLU A 176 -2.08 10.50 -10.10
C GLU A 176 -1.83 11.97 -9.72
N LEU A 177 -1.66 12.84 -10.71
CA LEU A 177 -1.47 14.29 -10.49
C LEU A 177 -2.62 14.92 -9.68
N GLN A 178 -3.87 14.57 -9.98
CA GLN A 178 -5.02 15.07 -9.23
C GLN A 178 -5.04 14.51 -7.80
N SER A 179 -4.60 13.28 -7.60
CA SER A 179 -4.47 12.67 -6.28
C SER A 179 -3.47 13.43 -5.44
N ASP A 180 -2.30 13.73 -6.00
CA ASP A 180 -1.22 14.45 -5.32
C ASP A 180 -1.63 15.88 -4.93
N GLU A 181 -2.33 16.59 -5.82
CA GLU A 181 -2.91 17.90 -5.52
C GLU A 181 -3.87 17.82 -4.32
N CYS A 182 -4.72 16.80 -4.26
CA CYS A 182 -5.68 16.64 -3.17
C CYS A 182 -5.05 16.17 -1.86
N LEU A 183 -4.04 15.30 -1.93
CA LEU A 183 -3.21 14.96 -0.77
C LEU A 183 -2.49 16.21 -0.24
N SER A 184 -2.04 17.10 -1.13
CA SER A 184 -1.43 18.37 -0.73
C SER A 184 -2.40 19.24 0.04
N GLU A 185 -3.62 19.44 -0.44
CA GLU A 185 -4.64 20.21 0.30
C GLU A 185 -4.95 19.61 1.67
N LEU A 186 -4.98 18.27 1.75
CA LEU A 186 -5.21 17.54 2.98
C LEU A 186 -4.07 17.78 4.00
N LEU A 187 -2.83 17.86 3.52
CA LEU A 187 -1.61 17.93 4.34
C LEU A 187 -1.17 19.36 4.68
N VAL A 188 -1.43 20.36 3.81
CA VAL A 188 -1.07 21.78 4.04
C VAL A 188 -1.77 22.36 5.28
N ASN A 189 -2.94 21.82 5.66
CA ASN A 189 -3.63 22.15 6.91
C ASN A 189 -2.79 21.85 8.19
N GLU A 190 -1.64 21.17 8.11
CA GLU A 190 -0.66 21.07 9.21
C GLU A 190 0.28 22.26 9.26
N SER A 191 0.82 22.67 8.12
CA SER A 191 1.85 23.71 8.04
C SER A 191 1.37 25.09 8.51
N GLU A 192 0.12 25.47 8.21
CA GLU A 192 -0.45 26.75 8.67
C GLU A 192 -0.82 26.74 10.18
N ASN A 193 -1.07 25.56 10.76
CA ASN A 193 -1.36 25.42 12.18
C ASN A 193 -0.08 25.39 13.04
N GLU A 194 1.03 24.87 12.52
CA GLU A 194 2.34 24.94 13.18
C GLU A 194 2.95 26.35 13.15
N PHE A 195 2.77 27.09 12.05
CA PHE A 195 3.26 28.47 11.94
C PHE A 195 2.56 29.43 12.93
N ASN A 196 1.26 29.22 13.17
CA ASN A 196 0.53 29.99 14.19
C ASN A 196 0.89 29.59 15.64
N SER A 197 1.31 28.35 15.85
CA SER A 197 1.68 27.84 17.19
C SER A 197 3.07 28.35 17.63
N THR A 198 4.01 28.52 16.69
CA THR A 198 5.35 29.07 16.96
C THR A 198 5.37 30.60 17.13
N ALA A 199 4.37 31.32 16.61
CA ALA A 199 4.23 32.76 16.82
C ALA A 199 3.67 33.16 18.20
N SER A 200 3.15 32.22 19.00
CA SER A 200 2.51 32.48 20.30
C SER A 200 3.30 32.02 21.53
N SER A 201 4.59 31.67 21.40
CA SER A 201 5.43 31.31 22.55
C SER A 201 5.93 32.54 23.32
N ASN A 202 5.01 33.35 23.84
CA ASN A 202 5.24 34.26 24.97
C ASN A 202 4.15 34.01 26.02
N SER A 203 4.47 33.09 26.93
CA SER A 203 3.98 32.95 28.31
C SER A 203 2.61 33.56 28.69
N SER A 204 1.61 32.69 28.86
CA SER A 204 0.54 32.87 29.88
C SER A 204 -0.02 31.51 30.32
N PRO A 205 -0.40 31.32 31.61
CA PRO A 205 -0.80 30.00 32.15
C PRO A 205 -2.29 29.65 31.92
N ASN A 206 -3.00 30.38 31.07
CA ASN A 206 -4.35 30.01 30.65
C ASN A 206 -4.28 29.40 29.25
N SER A 207 -3.94 28.11 29.18
CA SER A 207 -3.92 27.37 27.92
C SER A 207 -5.33 27.29 27.35
N VAL A 208 -5.58 28.16 26.36
CA VAL A 208 -6.67 27.98 25.40
C VAL A 208 -6.51 26.57 24.81
N PRO A 209 -7.57 25.74 24.77
CA PRO A 209 -7.48 24.41 24.18
C PRO A 209 -6.98 24.54 22.73
N PRO A 210 -6.11 23.61 22.26
CA PRO A 210 -5.57 23.67 20.91
C PRO A 210 -6.72 23.77 19.91
N LEU A 211 -6.60 24.75 18.99
CA LEU A 211 -7.61 25.00 17.96
C LEU A 211 -7.87 23.69 17.21
N ALA A 212 -9.14 23.28 17.16
CA ALA A 212 -9.50 22.03 16.51
C ALA A 212 -9.11 22.07 15.03
N LYS A 213 -8.33 21.08 14.57
CA LYS A 213 -7.90 20.98 13.17
C LYS A 213 -9.11 20.74 12.27
N LEU A 214 -9.44 21.69 11.40
CA LEU A 214 -10.56 21.60 10.48
C LEU A 214 -10.07 21.24 9.08
N LEU A 215 -10.77 20.33 8.43
CA LEU A 215 -10.53 20.01 7.03
C LEU A 215 -11.17 21.08 6.15
N ILE A 216 -10.36 21.66 5.28
CA ILE A 216 -10.80 22.52 4.18
C ILE A 216 -10.25 21.87 2.90
N LEU A 217 -11.16 21.45 2.02
CA LEU A 217 -10.84 20.92 0.70
C LEU A 217 -11.52 21.77 -0.36
N SER A 218 -10.84 21.95 -1.49
CA SER A 218 -11.41 22.51 -2.70
C SER A 218 -12.59 21.67 -3.19
N ARG A 219 -13.44 22.30 -4.00
CA ARG A 219 -14.59 21.62 -4.59
C ARG A 219 -14.12 20.58 -5.59
N GLU A 220 -13.01 20.86 -6.25
CA GLU A 220 -12.32 20.02 -7.21
C GLU A 220 -11.85 18.73 -6.52
N CYS A 221 -11.12 18.84 -5.41
CA CYS A 221 -10.67 17.67 -4.65
C CYS A 221 -11.81 16.89 -4.01
N SER A 222 -12.80 17.59 -3.45
CA SER A 222 -14.02 16.95 -2.94
C SER A 222 -14.76 16.15 -4.01
N ALA A 223 -14.77 16.64 -5.27
CA ALA A 223 -15.41 15.96 -6.39
C ALA A 223 -14.57 14.82 -6.96
N ALA A 224 -13.25 14.97 -7.00
CA ALA A 224 -12.31 13.96 -7.48
C ALA A 224 -12.25 12.75 -6.54
N MET A 225 -12.18 12.99 -5.22
CA MET A 225 -12.15 11.96 -4.17
C MET A 225 -13.55 11.43 -3.80
N SER A 226 -14.58 11.80 -4.54
CA SER A 226 -15.96 11.38 -4.25
C SER A 226 -16.16 9.89 -4.54
N LEU A 227 -16.77 9.19 -3.58
CA LEU A 227 -17.20 7.78 -3.73
C LEU A 227 -18.40 7.61 -4.67
N ARG A 228 -19.05 8.71 -5.09
CA ARG A 228 -20.22 8.66 -5.99
C ARG A 228 -19.85 8.32 -7.42
N LYS A 229 -18.63 8.67 -7.84
CA LYS A 229 -18.14 8.37 -9.19
C LYS A 229 -17.41 7.03 -9.15
N ARG A 230 -17.80 6.14 -10.07
CA ARG A 230 -17.12 4.87 -10.27
C ARG A 230 -15.71 5.12 -10.79
N SER A 231 -14.76 4.36 -10.26
CA SER A 231 -13.35 4.36 -10.61
C SER A 231 -12.89 2.92 -10.66
N TYR A 232 -11.79 2.67 -11.34
CA TYR A 232 -11.17 1.35 -11.45
C TYR A 232 -9.66 1.45 -11.31
N GLY A 233 -9.00 0.32 -11.04
CA GLY A 233 -7.56 0.22 -11.01
C GLY A 233 -6.90 1.25 -10.09
N TYR A 234 -5.87 1.94 -10.58
CA TYR A 234 -5.12 2.93 -9.81
C TYR A 234 -6.00 4.08 -9.30
N HIS A 235 -7.08 4.44 -9.99
CA HIS A 235 -7.99 5.47 -9.50
C HIS A 235 -8.66 5.08 -8.17
N LEU A 236 -8.90 3.79 -7.92
CA LEU A 236 -9.42 3.31 -6.64
C LEU A 236 -8.35 3.37 -5.55
N THR A 237 -7.11 2.97 -5.86
CA THR A 237 -6.01 2.97 -4.89
C THR A 237 -5.67 4.38 -4.45
N HIS A 238 -5.64 5.36 -5.37
CA HIS A 238 -5.47 6.78 -5.04
C HIS A 238 -6.59 7.33 -4.13
N LYS A 239 -7.87 7.00 -4.41
CA LYS A 239 -8.97 7.35 -3.50
C LYS A 239 -8.79 6.72 -2.12
N LEU A 240 -8.37 5.47 -2.06
CA LEU A 240 -8.17 4.79 -0.79
C LEU A 240 -7.01 5.40 0.00
N LEU A 241 -5.89 5.69 -0.65
CA LEU A 241 -4.76 6.40 -0.04
C LEU A 241 -5.20 7.73 0.56
N PHE A 242 -6.00 8.52 -0.18
CA PHE A 242 -6.58 9.76 0.34
C PHE A 242 -7.41 9.52 1.62
N TYR A 243 -8.28 8.50 1.64
CA TYR A 243 -9.06 8.17 2.83
C TYR A 243 -8.23 7.62 4.00
N ILE A 244 -7.11 6.93 3.73
CA ILE A 244 -6.15 6.49 4.76
C ILE A 244 -5.47 7.71 5.40
N VAL A 245 -4.96 8.64 4.58
CA VAL A 245 -4.36 9.89 5.07
C VAL A 245 -5.40 10.72 5.83
N LEU A 246 -6.63 10.81 5.32
CA LEU A 246 -7.73 11.53 5.98
C LEU A 246 -8.05 10.96 7.38
N ALA A 247 -8.06 9.64 7.54
CA ALA A 247 -8.28 8.99 8.83
C ALA A 247 -7.17 9.32 9.83
N ARG A 248 -5.91 9.25 9.38
CA ARG A 248 -4.72 9.55 10.20
C ARG A 248 -4.69 10.99 10.67
N GLN A 249 -5.19 11.92 9.86
CA GLN A 249 -5.17 13.35 10.16
C GLN A 249 -6.19 13.81 11.21
N ARG A 250 -7.24 13.00 11.48
CA ARG A 250 -8.20 13.20 12.59
C ARG A 250 -8.82 14.62 12.67
N PHE A 251 -9.22 15.19 11.54
CA PHE A 251 -9.90 16.48 11.48
C PHE A 251 -11.21 16.48 12.30
N ALA A 252 -11.47 17.57 13.02
CA ALA A 252 -12.58 17.68 13.97
C ALA A 252 -13.97 17.77 13.30
N ASN A 253 -14.03 18.26 12.07
CA ASN A 253 -15.26 18.34 11.26
C ASN A 253 -15.51 17.12 10.38
N VAL A 254 -14.69 16.07 10.51
CA VAL A 254 -14.82 14.85 9.72
C VAL A 254 -15.26 13.72 10.64
N ASP A 255 -16.40 13.10 10.31
CA ASP A 255 -16.88 11.94 11.05
C ASP A 255 -15.98 10.72 10.76
N ARG A 256 -15.44 10.11 11.81
CA ARG A 256 -14.60 8.91 11.70
C ARG A 256 -15.37 7.72 11.13
N ALA A 257 -16.67 7.61 11.42
CA ALA A 257 -17.50 6.54 10.88
C ALA A 257 -17.65 6.69 9.35
N PHE A 258 -17.78 7.93 8.88
CA PHE A 258 -17.82 8.23 7.44
C PHE A 258 -16.51 7.84 6.74
N VAL A 259 -15.35 8.15 7.34
CA VAL A 259 -14.05 7.78 6.75
C VAL A 259 -13.85 6.27 6.72
N ALA A 260 -14.18 5.57 7.82
CA ALA A 260 -14.08 4.12 7.89
C ALA A 260 -15.03 3.40 6.91
N ASP A 261 -16.26 3.90 6.75
CA ASP A 261 -17.21 3.39 5.74
C ASP A 261 -16.73 3.64 4.30
N GLY A 262 -16.08 4.79 4.07
CA GLY A 262 -15.45 5.10 2.79
C GLY A 262 -14.29 4.17 2.45
N GLN A 263 -13.37 3.93 3.40
CA GLN A 263 -12.29 2.96 3.23
C GLN A 263 -12.84 1.55 2.95
N ARG A 264 -13.85 1.11 3.72
CA ARG A 264 -14.51 -0.18 3.51
C ARG A 264 -15.13 -0.29 2.12
N THR A 265 -15.89 0.73 1.70
CA THR A 265 -16.54 0.77 0.38
C THR A 265 -15.52 0.65 -0.75
N LEU A 266 -14.40 1.37 -0.65
CA LEU A 266 -13.31 1.29 -1.62
C LEU A 266 -12.65 -0.09 -1.61
N CYS A 267 -12.39 -0.66 -0.43
CA CYS A 267 -11.82 -2.01 -0.34
C CYS A 267 -12.74 -3.12 -0.83
N GLU A 268 -14.07 -2.97 -0.70
CA GLU A 268 -15.02 -3.90 -1.31
C GLU A 268 -14.98 -3.84 -2.85
N GLN A 269 -14.78 -2.65 -3.43
CA GLN A 269 -14.61 -2.47 -4.87
C GLN A 269 -13.27 -3.05 -5.35
N ILE A 270 -12.18 -2.74 -4.62
CA ILE A 270 -10.84 -3.25 -4.90
C ILE A 270 -10.83 -4.78 -4.80
N LEU A 271 -11.50 -5.37 -3.81
CA LEU A 271 -11.55 -6.82 -3.63
C LEU A 271 -12.11 -7.52 -4.87
N HIS A 272 -13.12 -6.92 -5.52
CA HIS A 272 -13.65 -7.47 -6.76
C HIS A 272 -12.62 -7.48 -7.91
N GLU A 273 -11.82 -6.42 -8.03
CA GLU A 273 -10.74 -6.34 -9.02
C GLU A 273 -9.59 -7.31 -8.67
N SER A 274 -9.15 -7.33 -7.41
CA SER A 274 -8.09 -8.22 -6.93
C SER A 274 -8.48 -9.70 -7.10
N ASP A 275 -9.73 -10.08 -6.81
CA ASP A 275 -10.25 -11.43 -7.05
C ASP A 275 -10.25 -11.78 -8.54
N LEU A 276 -10.56 -10.83 -9.43
CA LEU A 276 -10.49 -11.04 -10.87
C LEU A 276 -9.04 -11.25 -11.31
N ILE A 277 -8.11 -10.40 -10.88
CA ILE A 277 -6.68 -10.53 -11.18
C ILE A 277 -6.13 -11.89 -10.67
N ALA A 278 -6.48 -12.27 -9.44
CA ALA A 278 -6.05 -13.54 -8.84
C ALA A 278 -6.60 -14.77 -9.58
N ARG A 279 -7.85 -14.72 -10.07
CA ARG A 279 -8.45 -15.81 -10.87
C ARG A 279 -7.76 -16.03 -12.21
N PHE A 280 -7.06 -15.02 -12.72
CA PHE A 280 -6.27 -15.07 -13.95
C PHE A 280 -4.77 -15.27 -13.70
N ASP A 281 -4.42 -15.80 -12.52
CA ASP A 281 -3.04 -16.13 -12.14
C ASP A 281 -2.07 -14.94 -12.18
N PHE A 282 -2.56 -13.78 -11.74
CA PHE A 282 -1.77 -12.56 -11.56
C PHE A 282 -0.94 -12.16 -12.80
N PRO A 283 -1.59 -11.82 -13.93
CA PRO A 283 -0.89 -11.42 -15.15
C PRO A 283 0.11 -10.30 -14.86
N ASP A 284 1.29 -10.37 -15.47
CA ASP A 284 2.41 -9.44 -15.22
C ASP A 284 1.99 -7.96 -15.26
N LEU A 285 1.10 -7.61 -16.20
CA LEU A 285 0.53 -6.27 -16.38
C LEU A 285 -0.15 -5.73 -15.12
N PHE A 286 -0.74 -6.59 -14.30
CA PHE A 286 -1.52 -6.19 -13.13
C PHE A 286 -0.78 -6.35 -11.80
N ARG A 287 0.44 -6.88 -11.78
CA ARG A 287 1.15 -7.19 -10.54
C ARG A 287 1.38 -5.96 -9.66
N ASP A 288 1.77 -4.85 -10.27
CA ASP A 288 1.97 -3.57 -9.57
C ASP A 288 0.67 -3.08 -8.92
N LEU A 289 -0.39 -2.91 -9.71
CA LEU A 289 -1.72 -2.57 -9.22
C LEU A 289 -2.19 -3.53 -8.12
N PHE A 290 -2.03 -4.84 -8.30
CA PHE A 290 -2.44 -5.84 -7.33
C PHE A 290 -1.67 -5.70 -6.00
N MET A 291 -0.36 -5.46 -6.06
CA MET A 291 0.45 -5.20 -4.86
C MET A 291 -0.05 -3.96 -4.11
N GLU A 292 -0.37 -2.89 -4.83
CA GLU A 292 -0.87 -1.64 -4.25
C GLU A 292 -2.26 -1.83 -3.62
N GLN A 293 -3.16 -2.53 -4.31
CA GLN A 293 -4.48 -2.90 -3.81
C GLN A 293 -4.38 -3.70 -2.50
N VAL A 294 -3.54 -4.72 -2.46
CA VAL A 294 -3.30 -5.54 -1.26
C VAL A 294 -2.71 -4.70 -0.13
N LEU A 295 -1.68 -3.90 -0.42
CA LEU A 295 -1.03 -3.04 0.56
C LEU A 295 -2.05 -2.08 1.21
N LEU A 296 -2.74 -1.27 0.40
CA LEU A 296 -3.57 -0.19 0.92
C LEU A 296 -4.78 -0.74 1.69
N CYS A 297 -5.41 -1.81 1.22
CA CYS A 297 -6.54 -2.39 1.94
C CYS A 297 -6.15 -3.16 3.20
N ALA A 298 -4.95 -3.75 3.25
CA ALA A 298 -4.41 -4.31 4.49
C ALA A 298 -3.95 -3.22 5.48
N LEU A 299 -3.61 -2.02 4.98
CA LEU A 299 -3.17 -0.87 5.78
C LEU A 299 -4.33 -0.02 6.32
N ALA A 300 -5.51 -0.09 5.70
CA ALA A 300 -6.71 0.64 6.10
C ALA A 300 -7.14 0.33 7.56
N ASP A 301 -7.91 1.23 8.18
CA ASP A 301 -8.32 1.10 9.60
C ASP A 301 -9.30 -0.07 9.81
N ALA A 302 -10.02 -0.47 8.76
CA ALA A 302 -10.98 -1.57 8.79
C ALA A 302 -10.68 -2.57 7.66
N PRO A 303 -9.56 -3.33 7.73
CA PRO A 303 -9.13 -4.19 6.64
C PRO A 303 -10.12 -5.34 6.44
N LEU A 304 -10.37 -5.70 5.18
CA LEU A 304 -11.06 -6.94 4.84
C LEU A 304 -10.07 -8.10 4.97
N VAL A 305 -10.51 -9.20 5.57
CA VAL A 305 -9.64 -10.36 5.87
C VAL A 305 -9.07 -11.02 4.61
N GLU A 306 -9.72 -10.81 3.48
CA GLU A 306 -9.29 -11.27 2.16
C GLU A 306 -7.95 -10.67 1.75
N PHE A 307 -7.64 -9.43 2.14
CA PHE A 307 -6.36 -8.79 1.81
C PHE A 307 -5.19 -9.28 2.66
N THR A 308 -5.44 -10.10 3.70
CA THR A 308 -4.37 -10.81 4.43
C THR A 308 -4.26 -12.28 4.01
N ASN A 309 -4.83 -12.64 2.86
CA ASN A 309 -4.76 -13.99 2.31
C ASN A 309 -3.30 -14.43 2.07
N PRO A 310 -2.83 -15.52 2.69
CA PRO A 310 -1.45 -16.00 2.54
C PRO A 310 -1.12 -16.43 1.11
N ALA A 311 -2.09 -16.88 0.30
CA ALA A 311 -1.85 -17.23 -1.10
C ALA A 311 -1.48 -16.00 -1.94
N TRP A 312 -2.14 -14.87 -1.68
CA TRP A 312 -1.84 -13.61 -2.37
C TRP A 312 -0.48 -13.06 -1.95
N LEU A 313 -0.16 -13.13 -0.65
CA LEU A 313 1.17 -12.78 -0.17
C LEU A 313 2.26 -13.69 -0.78
N GLY A 314 1.99 -15.00 -0.90
CA GLY A 314 2.85 -15.98 -1.56
C GLY A 314 3.16 -15.60 -3.01
N ALA A 315 2.13 -15.24 -3.77
CA ALA A 315 2.29 -14.75 -5.13
C ALA A 315 3.16 -13.47 -5.17
N ILE A 316 2.84 -12.47 -4.36
CA ILE A 316 3.59 -11.20 -4.31
C ILE A 316 5.07 -11.44 -3.96
N VAL A 317 5.34 -12.22 -2.93
CA VAL A 317 6.70 -12.52 -2.48
C VAL A 317 7.51 -13.27 -3.56
N SER A 318 6.84 -14.06 -4.41
CA SER A 318 7.49 -14.73 -5.54
C SER A 318 7.94 -13.78 -6.67
N TRP A 319 7.40 -12.56 -6.72
CA TRP A 319 7.76 -11.54 -7.71
C TRP A 319 9.01 -10.72 -7.33
N GLN A 320 9.48 -10.85 -6.08
CA GLN A 320 10.75 -10.26 -5.66
C GLN A 320 11.90 -10.99 -6.35
N ASN A 321 12.75 -10.24 -7.06
CA ASN A 321 13.85 -10.82 -7.82
C ASN A 321 15.09 -11.15 -6.95
N GLY A 322 16.13 -11.68 -7.58
CA GLY A 322 17.38 -12.08 -6.90
C GLY A 322 18.15 -10.93 -6.23
N GLU A 323 17.99 -9.70 -6.71
CA GLU A 323 18.58 -8.49 -6.09
C GLU A 323 17.81 -8.06 -4.83
N GLY A 324 16.58 -8.57 -4.64
CA GLY A 324 15.72 -8.23 -3.52
C GLY A 324 14.75 -7.08 -3.80
N CYS A 325 14.65 -6.62 -5.05
CA CYS A 325 13.69 -5.58 -5.46
C CYS A 325 12.60 -6.17 -6.37
N PHE A 326 11.67 -5.33 -6.81
CA PHE A 326 10.57 -5.71 -7.72
C PHE A 326 10.73 -4.99 -9.06
N LYS A 327 10.18 -5.55 -10.15
CA LYS A 327 10.22 -4.95 -11.50
C LYS A 327 8.97 -5.26 -12.31
N TYR A 328 8.73 -4.45 -13.33
CA TYR A 328 7.79 -4.78 -14.39
C TYR A 328 8.43 -5.84 -15.31
N TYR A 329 7.72 -6.95 -15.55
CA TYR A 329 8.22 -8.03 -16.40
C TYR A 329 8.15 -7.69 -17.90
N GLY A 330 7.40 -6.64 -18.28
CA GLY A 330 7.33 -6.14 -19.65
C GLY A 330 8.60 -5.44 -20.16
N ASP A 331 9.55 -5.12 -19.28
CA ASP A 331 10.77 -4.35 -19.62
C ASP A 331 11.95 -5.24 -20.05
N GLU A 332 11.77 -6.56 -20.20
CA GLU A 332 12.85 -7.51 -20.54
C GLU A 332 13.32 -7.44 -22.01
N GLY A 333 12.78 -6.55 -22.84
CA GLY A 333 13.01 -6.56 -24.29
C GLY A 333 14.12 -5.64 -24.85
N ASP A 334 14.48 -4.54 -24.18
CA ASP A 334 15.05 -3.40 -24.94
C ASP A 334 16.25 -2.73 -24.26
N GLY A 335 16.58 -3.07 -23.01
CA GLY A 335 17.59 -2.33 -22.23
C GLY A 335 17.23 -0.86 -22.01
N VAL A 336 15.97 -0.47 -22.28
CA VAL A 336 15.45 0.88 -22.06
C VAL A 336 15.06 0.96 -20.59
N ILE A 337 15.84 1.73 -19.84
CA ILE A 337 15.54 2.12 -18.46
C ILE A 337 14.29 3.01 -18.51
N GLY A 338 13.14 2.47 -18.10
CA GLY A 338 11.89 3.23 -18.00
C GLY A 338 11.97 4.34 -16.95
N PRO A 339 11.00 5.28 -16.94
CA PRO A 339 11.00 6.43 -16.01
C PRO A 339 10.95 6.02 -14.53
N ASN A 340 10.49 4.80 -14.23
CA ASN A 340 10.33 4.28 -12.87
C ASN A 340 11.39 3.22 -12.52
N ALA A 341 12.57 3.26 -13.14
CA ALA A 341 13.63 2.29 -12.90
C ALA A 341 14.64 2.81 -11.87
N LEU A 342 14.84 2.03 -10.80
CA LEU A 342 15.90 2.22 -9.81
C LEU A 342 17.22 1.62 -10.31
N THR A 343 17.12 0.48 -10.99
CA THR A 343 18.22 -0.17 -11.72
C THR A 343 17.65 -0.83 -12.96
N THR A 344 18.48 -1.46 -13.80
CA THR A 344 18.01 -2.29 -14.93
C THR A 344 17.12 -3.46 -14.52
N HIS A 345 17.04 -3.77 -13.22
CA HIS A 345 16.29 -4.89 -12.67
C HIS A 345 15.30 -4.48 -11.59
N CYS A 346 15.20 -3.20 -11.26
CA CYS A 346 14.38 -2.72 -10.16
C CYS A 346 13.50 -1.55 -10.61
N SER A 347 12.20 -1.63 -10.34
CA SER A 347 11.28 -0.50 -10.40
C SER A 347 11.26 0.24 -9.05
N THR A 348 11.27 1.57 -9.07
CA THR A 348 11.12 2.41 -7.89
C THR A 348 9.73 2.23 -7.27
N HIS A 349 8.65 2.36 -8.05
CA HIS A 349 7.26 2.24 -7.60
C HIS A 349 6.97 0.85 -6.99
N MET A 350 7.14 -0.23 -7.76
CA MET A 350 6.87 -1.59 -7.26
C MET A 350 7.74 -1.95 -6.06
N SER A 351 8.99 -1.47 -6.01
CA SER A 351 9.86 -1.72 -4.85
C SER A 351 9.42 -0.92 -3.62
N GLY A 352 8.89 0.29 -3.78
CA GLY A 352 8.26 1.06 -2.71
C GLY A 352 7.06 0.33 -2.13
N VAL A 353 6.12 -0.08 -3.00
CA VAL A 353 4.94 -0.86 -2.60
C VAL A 353 5.37 -2.18 -1.93
N GLY A 354 6.35 -2.88 -2.50
CA GLY A 354 6.90 -4.11 -1.94
C GLY A 354 7.52 -3.92 -0.56
N ALA A 355 8.27 -2.84 -0.33
CA ALA A 355 8.84 -2.54 0.98
C ALA A 355 7.76 -2.33 2.04
N ALA A 356 6.77 -1.49 1.73
CA ALA A 356 5.64 -1.23 2.61
C ALA A 356 4.86 -2.51 2.94
N LEU A 357 4.61 -3.36 1.93
CA LEU A 357 3.90 -4.62 2.08
C LEU A 357 4.67 -5.61 2.96
N LEU A 358 5.98 -5.80 2.72
CA LEU A 358 6.81 -6.68 3.53
C LEU A 358 6.86 -6.23 5.00
N GLY A 359 7.02 -4.93 5.24
CA GLY A 359 7.00 -4.36 6.60
C GLY A 359 5.64 -4.52 7.29
N LEU A 360 4.54 -4.26 6.58
CA LEU A 360 3.19 -4.38 7.09
C LEU A 360 2.86 -5.81 7.48
N PHE A 361 3.08 -6.77 6.59
CA PHE A 361 2.75 -8.18 6.87
C PHE A 361 3.64 -8.78 7.96
N ALA A 362 4.92 -8.39 8.04
CA ALA A 362 5.76 -8.75 9.18
C ALA A 362 5.16 -8.25 10.51
N ARG A 363 4.67 -7.00 10.55
CA ARG A 363 4.02 -6.44 11.75
C ARG A 363 2.72 -7.17 12.08
N LEU A 364 1.85 -7.38 11.10
CA LEU A 364 0.57 -8.09 11.32
C LEU A 364 0.81 -9.46 11.96
N GLN A 365 1.83 -10.20 11.52
CA GLN A 365 2.15 -11.53 12.05
C GLN A 365 2.85 -11.53 13.42
N LEU A 366 3.59 -10.47 13.77
CA LEU A 366 4.35 -10.35 15.02
C LEU A 366 3.57 -9.65 16.15
N VAL A 367 2.67 -8.72 15.81
CA VAL A 367 2.02 -7.83 16.77
C VAL A 367 0.52 -8.12 16.90
N GLN A 368 -0.19 -8.49 15.83
CA GLN A 368 -1.64 -8.78 15.89
C GLN A 368 -1.97 -10.25 16.22
N ARG A 369 -1.11 -10.93 16.98
CA ARG A 369 -1.41 -12.25 17.55
C ARG A 369 -2.28 -12.12 18.80
N GLU A 370 -3.51 -11.61 18.67
CA GLU A 370 -4.56 -11.76 19.69
C GLU A 370 -5.93 -12.07 19.06
#